data_AF-A0A8J3I3M6-F1
#
_entry.id   AF-A0A8J3I3M6-F1
#
_cell.length_a   1.000
_cell.length_b   1.000
_cell.length_c   1.000
_cell.angle_alpha   90.00
_cell.angle_beta   90.00
_cell.angle_gamma   90.00
#
_symmetry.space_group_name_H-M   'P 1'
#
loop_
_entity.id
_entity.type
_entity.pdbx_description
1 polymer ?
#
loop_
_entity_poly.entity_id
_entity_poly.type
_entity_poly.pdbx_seq_one_letter_code
_entity_poly.pdbx_strand_id
1 'polypeptide(L)'
;MVENSSQVTRKRGRPRQHPISSLYHREAQGDVTEHILLADPLLPPALYAEIAPLPVPFAHYALTRLQKQLPHASDTQLQMRFLTALREARETAFEVLDDFVRNRHEPIAPELRLSTEWLLKELAAYDPQRTMPDSTFKNWQKRGLIRMEAWGKPQPSNAAAVLMIRMLDRQKEHIFPFTLAASEPDYWCYVKEYPTSSLDVLPISHVHLLPPSAVIWTPWAGACWGEQERWHLMGENEASLGAIRFAGTKMIRGERWWAVNWPTLTTWEPAIASWYQSFPGHHDRQVETLASLVLERLFLERVPGWMTQIPHMSCRLDAVAQPEKGTRPDGFIS
;
A
#
# COMPACT_ATOMS: atom_id res chain seq x y z
N MET A 1 66.43 -31.82 22.70
CA MET A 1 65.55 -31.00 21.85
C MET A 1 64.18 -31.00 22.51
N VAL A 2 63.73 -29.84 22.96
CA VAL A 2 62.57 -29.67 23.85
C VAL A 2 61.40 -29.16 23.02
N GLU A 3 60.34 -29.95 22.88
CA GLU A 3 59.11 -29.55 22.19
C GLU A 3 58.12 -28.94 23.19
N ASN A 4 57.92 -27.62 23.07
CA ASN A 4 56.90 -26.87 23.80
C ASN A 4 55.55 -26.96 23.06
N SER A 5 54.65 -27.81 23.56
CA SER A 5 53.23 -27.81 23.16
C SER A 5 52.45 -26.74 23.92
N SER A 6 52.17 -25.61 23.28
CA SER A 6 51.32 -24.54 23.83
C SER A 6 49.84 -24.81 23.50
N GLN A 7 49.08 -25.24 24.50
CA GLN A 7 47.61 -25.34 24.42
C GLN A 7 46.98 -23.95 24.60
N VAL A 8 46.35 -23.43 23.54
CA VAL A 8 45.54 -22.19 23.59
C VAL A 8 44.10 -22.54 23.96
N THR A 9 43.73 -22.28 25.21
CA THR A 9 42.35 -22.38 25.70
C THR A 9 41.56 -21.12 25.30
N ARG A 10 40.68 -21.24 24.29
CA ARG A 10 39.71 -20.19 23.95
C ARG A 10 38.59 -20.15 25.00
N LYS A 11 38.62 -19.16 25.90
CA LYS A 11 37.48 -18.81 26.76
C LYS A 11 36.31 -18.32 25.91
N ARG A 12 35.22 -19.08 25.89
CA ARG A 12 33.92 -18.65 25.34
C ARG A 12 33.35 -17.53 26.23
N GLY A 13 33.43 -16.29 25.75
CA GLY A 13 32.69 -15.17 26.34
C GLY A 13 31.20 -15.38 26.14
N ARG A 14 30.41 -15.34 27.22
CA ARG A 14 28.95 -15.30 27.14
C ARG A 14 28.52 -13.96 26.49
N PRO A 15 27.59 -13.97 25.52
CA PRO A 15 27.04 -12.73 25.00
C PRO A 15 26.26 -12.02 26.11
N ARG A 16 26.65 -10.77 26.41
CA ARG A 16 25.87 -9.87 27.26
C ARG A 16 24.57 -9.54 26.52
N GLN A 17 23.44 -9.96 27.07
CA GLN A 17 22.13 -9.44 26.69
C GLN A 17 22.06 -7.99 27.17
N HIS A 18 22.15 -7.05 26.24
CA HIS A 18 21.84 -5.65 26.52
C HIS A 18 20.31 -5.47 26.46
N PRO A 19 19.67 -4.85 27.46
CA PRO A 19 18.26 -4.49 27.38
C PRO A 19 18.13 -3.29 26.43
N ILE A 20 18.00 -3.58 25.14
CA ILE A 20 17.65 -2.62 24.10
C ILE A 20 16.13 -2.70 23.94
N SER A 21 15.36 -1.99 24.76
CA SER A 21 13.89 -2.01 24.61
C SER A 21 13.18 -0.71 25.02
N SER A 22 13.87 0.37 25.41
CA SER A 22 13.16 1.61 25.80
C SER A 22 13.73 2.91 25.26
N LEU A 23 14.83 2.89 24.49
CA LEU A 23 15.46 4.11 23.95
C LEU A 23 15.12 4.41 22.49
N TYR A 24 14.71 3.41 21.70
CA TYR A 24 14.40 3.62 20.27
C TYR A 24 13.07 4.33 20.00
N HIS A 25 12.17 4.41 21.00
CA HIS A 25 10.93 5.17 20.84
C HIS A 25 11.07 6.68 21.07
N ARG A 26 12.20 7.15 21.63
CA ARG A 26 12.38 8.57 21.96
C ARG A 26 13.25 9.36 20.99
N GLU A 27 14.20 8.72 20.31
CA GLU A 27 15.10 9.43 19.39
C GLU A 27 14.61 9.46 17.94
N ALA A 28 13.70 8.57 17.52
CA ALA A 28 13.03 8.66 16.22
C ALA A 28 11.88 9.70 16.19
N GLN A 29 11.55 10.31 17.34
CA GLN A 29 10.52 11.36 17.46
C GLN A 29 11.10 12.78 17.53
N GLY A 30 12.42 12.96 17.55
CA GLY A 30 13.06 14.26 17.67
C GLY A 30 13.79 14.66 16.38
N ASP A 31 13.06 15.19 15.39
CA ASP A 31 13.45 16.30 14.50
C ASP A 31 12.66 16.38 13.17
N VAL A 32 11.73 15.45 12.88
CA VAL A 32 11.04 15.40 11.57
C VAL A 32 9.52 15.70 11.64
N THR A 33 9.00 16.09 12.81
CA THR A 33 7.54 16.18 13.03
C THR A 33 7.07 17.52 13.63
N GLU A 34 7.78 18.62 13.39
CA GLU A 34 7.38 19.95 13.90
C GLU A 34 6.72 20.89 12.88
N HIS A 35 6.30 20.38 11.72
CA HIS A 35 5.07 20.89 11.13
C HIS A 35 3.93 20.04 11.65
N ILE A 36 3.40 20.48 12.80
CA ILE A 36 2.17 20.02 13.42
C ILE A 36 1.13 19.90 12.31
N LEU A 37 0.92 18.68 11.83
CA LEU A 37 -0.37 18.24 11.31
C LEU A 37 -1.32 18.47 12.48
N LEU A 38 -1.90 19.67 12.57
CA LEU A 38 -3.04 19.91 13.43
C LEU A 38 -3.99 18.77 13.11
N ALA A 39 -4.25 17.90 14.09
CA ALA A 39 -5.00 16.68 13.89
C ALA A 39 -6.28 17.03 13.14
N ASP A 40 -6.32 16.73 11.85
CA ASP A 40 -7.49 17.01 11.04
C ASP A 40 -8.54 16.00 11.47
N PRO A 41 -9.65 16.44 12.07
CA PRO A 41 -10.68 15.53 12.56
C PRO A 41 -11.24 14.65 11.44
N LEU A 42 -11.16 15.08 10.17
CA LEU A 42 -11.70 14.33 9.04
C LEU A 42 -10.86 13.10 8.69
N LEU A 43 -9.55 13.10 8.95
CA LEU A 43 -8.66 11.98 8.65
C LEU A 43 -7.67 11.75 9.79
N PRO A 44 -8.09 11.08 10.88
CA PRO A 44 -7.21 10.76 11.98
C PRO A 44 -6.04 9.87 11.51
N PRO A 45 -4.84 9.98 12.13
CA PRO A 45 -3.65 9.21 11.75
C PRO A 45 -3.85 7.69 11.73
N ALA A 46 -4.76 7.17 12.57
CA ALA A 46 -5.13 5.75 12.58
C ALA A 46 -5.68 5.24 11.23
N LEU A 47 -6.16 6.13 10.35
CA LEU A 47 -6.66 5.80 9.02
C LEU A 47 -5.61 6.01 7.91
N TYR A 48 -4.37 6.40 8.21
CA TYR A 48 -3.40 6.65 7.14
C TYR A 48 -3.04 5.37 6.37
N ALA A 49 -3.00 4.21 7.03
CA ALA A 49 -2.84 2.93 6.33
C ALA A 49 -4.06 2.58 5.47
N GLU A 50 -5.28 3.00 5.86
CA GLU A 50 -6.51 2.75 5.09
C GLU A 50 -6.53 3.40 3.73
N ILE A 51 -5.85 4.54 3.61
CA ILE A 51 -5.84 5.32 2.38
C ILE A 51 -4.74 4.89 1.41
N ALA A 52 -3.87 3.95 1.76
CA ALA A 52 -2.78 3.51 0.90
C ALA A 52 -3.29 3.08 -0.51
N PRO A 53 -2.60 3.46 -1.60
CA PRO A 53 -1.34 4.23 -1.68
C PRO A 53 -1.56 5.75 -1.80
N LEU A 54 -2.77 6.24 -1.53
CA LEU A 54 -3.11 7.65 -1.68
C LEU A 54 -2.33 8.51 -0.66
N PRO A 55 -1.59 9.54 -1.10
CA PRO A 55 -0.93 10.46 -0.18
C PRO A 55 -1.93 11.16 0.74
N VAL A 56 -1.52 11.50 1.95
CA VAL A 56 -2.41 12.14 2.94
C VAL A 56 -3.04 13.43 2.39
N PRO A 57 -2.29 14.33 1.69
CA PRO A 57 -2.88 15.51 1.07
C PRO A 57 -3.95 15.22 -0.01
N PHE A 58 -3.82 14.11 -0.74
CA PHE A 58 -4.83 13.70 -1.74
C PHE A 58 -6.12 13.28 -1.02
N ALA A 59 -6.01 12.51 0.07
CA ALA A 59 -7.15 12.08 0.87
C ALA A 59 -7.88 13.26 1.52
N HIS A 60 -7.15 14.21 2.12
CA HIS A 60 -7.74 15.44 2.68
C HIS A 60 -8.49 16.24 1.63
N TYR A 61 -7.91 16.39 0.44
CA TYR A 61 -8.56 17.08 -0.65
C TYR A 61 -9.87 16.40 -1.06
N ALA A 62 -9.87 15.08 -1.27
CA ALA A 62 -11.06 14.31 -1.61
C ALA A 62 -12.14 14.42 -0.52
N LEU A 63 -11.77 14.27 0.75
CA LEU A 63 -12.67 14.38 1.90
C LEU A 63 -13.28 15.78 2.02
N THR A 64 -12.48 16.83 1.88
CA THR A 64 -12.96 18.22 1.92
C THR A 64 -13.98 18.48 0.81
N ARG A 65 -13.79 17.90 -0.38
CA ARG A 65 -14.76 18.00 -1.47
C ARG A 65 -16.04 17.23 -1.16
N LEU A 66 -15.93 16.02 -0.62
CA LEU A 66 -17.08 15.21 -0.21
C LEU A 66 -17.89 15.93 0.87
N GLN A 67 -17.23 16.57 1.84
CA GLN A 67 -17.86 17.41 2.86
C GLN A 67 -18.64 18.58 2.24
N LYS A 68 -18.07 19.27 1.25
CA LYS A 68 -18.77 20.34 0.51
C LYS A 68 -20.00 19.83 -0.24
N GLN A 69 -19.96 18.59 -0.75
CA GLN A 69 -21.10 17.96 -1.42
C GLN A 69 -22.16 17.48 -0.44
N LEU A 70 -21.78 17.18 0.81
CA LEU A 70 -22.64 16.62 1.85
C LEU A 70 -22.52 17.43 3.15
N PRO A 71 -22.94 18.71 3.17
CA PRO A 71 -22.70 19.63 4.29
C PRO A 71 -23.35 19.24 5.61
N HIS A 72 -24.30 18.29 5.59
CA HIS A 72 -25.02 17.80 6.77
C HIS A 72 -24.57 16.38 7.21
N ALA A 73 -23.61 15.77 6.51
CA ALA A 73 -23.08 14.48 6.92
C ALA A 73 -22.14 14.64 8.12
N SER A 74 -22.25 13.74 9.08
CA SER A 74 -21.28 13.63 10.18
C SER A 74 -19.91 13.18 9.66
N ASP A 75 -18.85 13.48 10.41
CA ASP A 75 -17.48 13.08 10.06
C ASP A 75 -17.37 11.56 9.83
N THR A 76 -18.01 10.75 10.67
CA THR A 76 -18.05 9.29 10.50
C THR A 76 -18.74 8.88 9.19
N GLN A 77 -19.84 9.54 8.81
CA GLN A 77 -20.50 9.26 7.53
C GLN A 77 -19.64 9.66 6.34
N LEU A 78 -18.93 10.79 6.43
CA LEU A 78 -18.01 11.25 5.40
C LEU A 78 -16.84 10.28 5.25
N GLN A 79 -16.21 9.88 6.35
CA GLN A 79 -15.13 8.89 6.38
C GLN A 79 -15.57 7.56 5.79
N MET A 80 -16.72 7.02 6.22
CA MET A 80 -17.23 5.76 5.69
C MET A 80 -17.48 5.84 4.18
N ARG A 81 -18.16 6.89 3.70
CA ARG A 81 -18.41 7.07 2.26
C ARG A 81 -17.12 7.21 1.46
N PHE A 82 -16.15 7.98 1.97
CA PHE A 82 -14.85 8.14 1.34
C PHE A 82 -14.07 6.83 1.28
N LEU A 83 -13.96 6.10 2.39
CA LEU A 83 -13.23 4.84 2.46
C LEU A 83 -13.85 3.75 1.58
N THR A 84 -15.20 3.70 1.49
CA THR A 84 -15.88 2.80 0.54
C THR A 84 -15.52 3.13 -0.91
N ALA A 85 -15.65 4.40 -1.32
CA ALA A 85 -15.30 4.82 -2.68
C ALA A 85 -13.79 4.62 -2.98
N LEU A 86 -12.93 4.84 -1.97
CA LEU A 86 -11.49 4.65 -2.08
C LEU A 86 -11.12 3.17 -2.25
N ARG A 87 -11.84 2.25 -1.60
CA ARG A 87 -11.65 0.81 -1.80
C ARG A 87 -11.93 0.42 -3.25
N GLU A 88 -13.08 0.81 -3.79
CA GLU A 88 -13.43 0.53 -5.19
C GLU A 88 -12.40 1.12 -6.16
N ALA A 89 -12.01 2.39 -5.96
CA ALA A 89 -11.00 3.05 -6.79
C ALA A 89 -9.64 2.33 -6.73
N ARG A 90 -9.27 1.81 -5.58
CA ARG A 90 -8.01 1.09 -5.35
C ARG A 90 -8.00 -0.27 -6.02
N GLU A 91 -9.08 -1.04 -5.89
CA GLU A 91 -9.26 -2.33 -6.58
C GLU A 91 -9.15 -2.12 -8.09
N THR A 92 -9.91 -1.18 -8.64
CA THR A 92 -9.83 -0.83 -10.07
C THR A 92 -8.43 -0.38 -10.47
N ALA A 93 -7.78 0.47 -9.67
CA ALA A 93 -6.42 0.92 -9.99
C ALA A 93 -5.42 -0.23 -9.97
N PHE A 94 -5.51 -1.17 -9.03
CA PHE A 94 -4.65 -2.34 -9.01
C PHE A 94 -4.87 -3.20 -10.26
N GLU A 95 -6.11 -3.54 -10.58
CA GLU A 95 -6.46 -4.35 -11.76
C GLU A 95 -5.97 -3.72 -13.07
N VAL A 96 -6.18 -2.41 -13.24
CA VAL A 96 -5.77 -1.69 -14.44
C VAL A 96 -4.25 -1.58 -14.57
N LEU A 97 -3.51 -1.44 -13.46
CA LEU A 97 -2.06 -1.26 -13.48
C LEU A 97 -1.27 -2.58 -13.46
N ASP A 98 -1.79 -3.66 -12.86
CA ASP A 98 -0.97 -4.83 -12.50
C ASP A 98 -0.19 -5.41 -13.69
N ASP A 99 -0.85 -5.61 -14.83
CA ASP A 99 -0.21 -6.13 -16.04
C ASP A 99 0.90 -5.20 -16.55
N PHE A 100 0.64 -3.89 -16.62
CA PHE A 100 1.62 -2.89 -17.08
C PHE A 100 2.81 -2.77 -16.15
N VAL A 101 2.58 -2.96 -14.85
CA VAL A 101 3.62 -2.92 -13.82
C VAL A 101 4.48 -4.17 -13.86
N ARG A 102 3.88 -5.37 -13.97
CA ARG A 102 4.63 -6.64 -14.09
C ARG A 102 5.49 -6.68 -15.34
N ASN A 103 4.99 -6.09 -16.42
CA ASN A 103 5.67 -6.02 -17.70
C ASN A 103 6.76 -4.94 -17.79
N ARG A 104 6.94 -4.08 -16.77
CA ARG A 104 7.79 -2.88 -16.87
C ARG A 104 9.28 -3.16 -17.13
N HIS A 105 9.74 -4.37 -16.79
CA HIS A 105 11.13 -4.83 -16.99
C HIS A 105 11.28 -5.83 -18.14
N GLU A 106 10.17 -6.33 -18.69
CA GLU A 106 10.20 -7.33 -19.76
C GLU A 106 10.55 -6.67 -21.10
N PRO A 107 11.21 -7.38 -22.04
CA PRO A 107 11.55 -6.87 -23.37
C PRO A 107 10.33 -6.83 -24.32
N ILE A 108 9.17 -6.39 -23.82
CA ILE A 108 7.93 -6.24 -24.60
C ILE A 108 7.74 -4.83 -25.18
N ALA A 109 6.71 -4.64 -25.98
CA ALA A 109 6.39 -3.36 -26.60
C ALA A 109 6.14 -2.26 -25.54
N PRO A 110 6.66 -1.02 -25.72
CA PRO A 110 6.53 0.05 -24.73
C PRO A 110 5.09 0.39 -24.30
N GLU A 111 4.13 0.22 -25.22
CA GLU A 111 2.70 0.45 -24.99
C GLU A 111 2.06 -0.55 -24.02
N LEU A 112 2.72 -1.68 -23.75
CA LEU A 112 2.32 -2.70 -22.78
C LEU A 112 3.01 -2.52 -21.42
N ARG A 113 3.72 -1.41 -21.22
CA ARG A 113 4.44 -1.07 -19.98
C ARG A 113 3.84 0.16 -19.33
N LEU A 114 3.96 0.24 -18.00
CA LEU A 114 3.61 1.45 -17.27
C LEU A 114 4.49 2.62 -17.76
N SER A 115 3.85 3.62 -18.37
CA SER A 115 4.51 4.80 -18.92
C SER A 115 3.69 6.06 -18.67
N THR A 116 4.32 7.22 -18.83
CA THR A 116 3.64 8.52 -18.75
C THR A 116 2.53 8.65 -19.78
N GLU A 117 2.77 8.21 -21.02
CA GLU A 117 1.79 8.25 -22.10
C GLU A 117 0.59 7.37 -21.78
N TRP A 118 0.82 6.14 -21.33
CA TRP A 118 -0.23 5.25 -20.86
C TRP A 118 -1.05 5.89 -19.74
N LEU A 119 -0.38 6.44 -18.72
CA LEU A 119 -1.07 7.04 -17.57
C LEU A 119 -1.95 8.23 -17.98
N LEU A 120 -1.47 9.09 -18.90
CA LEU A 120 -2.25 10.20 -19.43
C LEU A 120 -3.47 9.73 -20.21
N LYS A 121 -3.33 8.66 -21.00
CA LYS A 121 -4.43 8.04 -21.73
C LYS A 121 -5.50 7.48 -20.78
N GLU A 122 -5.09 6.72 -19.77
CA GLU A 122 -6.02 6.16 -18.78
C GLU A 122 -6.76 7.25 -18.00
N LEU A 123 -6.03 8.26 -17.51
CA LEU A 123 -6.64 9.39 -16.81
C LEU A 123 -7.62 10.19 -17.69
N ALA A 124 -7.40 10.24 -19.01
CA ALA A 124 -8.31 10.84 -19.97
C ALA A 124 -9.57 9.97 -20.21
N ALA A 125 -9.50 8.65 -20.05
CA ALA A 125 -10.66 7.78 -20.14
C ALA A 125 -11.70 8.06 -19.02
N TYR A 126 -11.22 8.47 -17.84
CA TYR A 126 -12.09 8.89 -16.72
C TYR A 126 -12.65 10.33 -16.88
N ASP A 127 -12.19 11.11 -17.87
CA ASP A 127 -12.77 12.40 -18.26
C ASP A 127 -12.52 12.71 -19.75
N PRO A 128 -13.32 12.12 -20.65
CA PRO A 128 -13.11 12.25 -22.09
C PRO A 128 -13.23 13.67 -22.62
N GLN A 129 -13.82 14.59 -21.84
CA GLN A 129 -14.00 15.98 -22.23
C GLN A 129 -12.70 16.80 -22.14
N ARG A 130 -11.65 16.24 -21.52
CA ARG A 130 -10.41 16.97 -21.25
C ARG A 130 -9.19 16.20 -21.72
N THR A 131 -8.58 16.68 -22.80
CA THR A 131 -7.21 16.30 -23.12
C THR A 131 -6.28 16.93 -22.07
N MET A 132 -5.45 16.11 -21.45
CA MET A 132 -4.42 16.62 -20.53
C MET A 132 -3.18 16.99 -21.33
N PRO A 133 -2.80 18.27 -21.40
CA PRO A 133 -1.58 18.64 -22.10
C PRO A 133 -0.35 18.15 -21.32
N ASP A 134 0.73 17.82 -22.02
CA ASP A 134 2.01 17.37 -21.43
C ASP A 134 2.56 18.33 -20.36
N SER A 135 2.25 19.62 -20.48
CA SER A 135 2.60 20.65 -19.49
C SER A 135 1.99 20.37 -18.11
N THR A 136 0.81 19.73 -18.06
CA THR A 136 0.15 19.31 -16.82
C THR A 136 0.98 18.25 -16.11
N PHE A 137 1.45 17.25 -16.85
CA PHE A 137 2.28 16.19 -16.28
C PHE A 137 3.61 16.74 -15.74
N LYS A 138 4.29 17.59 -16.53
CA LYS A 138 5.53 18.26 -16.07
C LYS A 138 5.28 19.09 -14.81
N ASN A 139 4.13 19.75 -14.70
CA ASN A 139 3.75 20.47 -13.49
C ASN A 139 3.51 19.53 -12.31
N TRP A 140 2.86 18.38 -12.53
CA TRP A 140 2.65 17.37 -11.48
C TRP A 140 3.96 16.81 -10.96
N GLN A 141 4.91 16.50 -11.85
CA GLN A 141 6.24 16.07 -11.48
C GLN A 141 6.98 17.15 -10.65
N LYS A 142 6.96 18.41 -11.10
CA LYS A 142 7.56 19.53 -10.36
C LYS A 142 6.96 19.72 -8.97
N ARG A 143 5.69 19.37 -8.80
CA ARG A 143 4.96 19.47 -7.53
C ARG A 143 5.02 18.20 -6.68
N GLY A 144 5.82 17.21 -7.09
CA GLY A 144 5.96 15.94 -6.36
C GLY A 144 4.73 15.03 -6.40
N LEU A 145 3.69 15.37 -7.19
CA LEU A 145 2.44 14.61 -7.29
C LEU A 145 2.65 13.26 -7.98
N ILE A 146 3.61 13.20 -8.90
CA ILE A 146 4.09 11.97 -9.54
C ILE A 146 5.59 11.88 -9.36
N ARG A 147 6.03 10.74 -8.81
CA ARG A 147 7.44 10.36 -8.72
C ARG A 147 7.81 9.53 -9.93
N MET A 148 9.05 9.68 -10.39
CA MET A 148 9.57 8.97 -11.56
C MET A 148 10.69 8.03 -11.13
N GLU A 149 10.64 6.78 -11.55
CA GLU A 149 11.75 5.84 -11.40
C GLU A 149 12.84 6.11 -12.45
N ALA A 150 12.40 6.48 -13.66
CA ALA A 150 13.24 6.90 -14.76
C ALA A 150 12.46 7.82 -15.71
N TRP A 151 13.13 8.35 -16.73
CA TRP A 151 12.45 9.17 -17.75
C TRP A 151 11.27 8.43 -18.38
N GLY A 152 10.08 9.02 -18.33
CA GLY A 152 8.85 8.44 -18.88
C GLY A 152 8.25 7.28 -18.07
N LYS A 153 8.90 6.84 -16.98
CA LYS A 153 8.47 5.72 -16.13
C LYS A 153 8.03 6.21 -14.75
N PRO A 154 6.72 6.41 -14.52
CA PRO A 154 6.23 6.81 -13.21
C PRO A 154 6.38 5.67 -12.20
N GLN A 155 6.59 6.02 -10.93
CA GLN A 155 6.55 5.06 -9.84
C GLN A 155 5.13 4.45 -9.74
N PRO A 156 4.98 3.11 -9.69
CA PRO A 156 3.67 2.45 -9.71
C PRO A 156 2.68 2.95 -8.65
N SER A 157 3.10 3.09 -7.39
CA SER A 157 2.22 3.55 -6.30
C SER A 157 1.73 4.99 -6.52
N ASN A 158 2.57 5.89 -7.05
CA ASN A 158 2.15 7.27 -7.35
C ASN A 158 1.24 7.33 -8.58
N ALA A 159 1.50 6.50 -9.60
CA ALA A 159 0.60 6.38 -10.75
C ALA A 159 -0.79 5.90 -10.31
N ALA A 160 -0.85 4.87 -9.46
CA ALA A 160 -2.09 4.40 -8.85
C ALA A 160 -2.79 5.50 -8.03
N ALA A 161 -2.06 6.22 -7.18
CA ALA A 161 -2.64 7.31 -6.38
C ALA A 161 -3.27 8.43 -7.24
N VAL A 162 -2.62 8.81 -8.34
CA VAL A 162 -3.14 9.80 -9.31
C VAL A 162 -4.34 9.27 -10.09
N LEU A 163 -4.38 7.96 -10.37
CA LEU A 163 -5.55 7.33 -10.98
C LEU A 163 -6.73 7.27 -10.00
N MET A 164 -6.48 6.84 -8.77
CA MET A 164 -7.50 6.70 -7.73
C MET A 164 -8.17 8.03 -7.40
N ILE A 165 -7.39 9.09 -7.18
CA ILE A 165 -7.95 10.42 -6.92
C ILE A 165 -8.75 10.96 -8.11
N ARG A 166 -8.40 10.59 -9.34
CA ARG A 166 -9.18 10.93 -10.54
C ARG A 166 -10.53 10.21 -10.55
N MET A 167 -10.59 8.96 -10.08
CA MET A 167 -11.84 8.23 -9.91
C MET A 167 -12.72 8.82 -8.81
N LEU A 168 -12.10 9.27 -7.71
CA LEU A 168 -12.77 9.85 -6.54
C LEU A 168 -13.27 11.28 -6.79
N ASP A 169 -12.50 12.09 -7.54
CA ASP A 169 -12.84 13.47 -7.87
C ASP A 169 -13.18 13.62 -9.36
N ARG A 170 -14.46 13.39 -9.67
CA ARG A 170 -15.00 13.50 -11.03
C ARG A 170 -15.28 14.94 -11.48
N GLN A 171 -14.98 15.95 -10.65
CA GLN A 171 -15.28 17.33 -11.02
C GLN A 171 -14.22 17.93 -11.95
N LYS A 172 -14.62 18.99 -12.67
CA LYS A 172 -13.95 19.49 -13.88
C LYS A 172 -12.72 20.36 -13.61
N GLU A 173 -12.53 20.90 -12.41
CA GLU A 173 -11.51 21.91 -12.13
C GLU A 173 -10.27 21.31 -11.45
N HIS A 174 -9.09 21.79 -11.88
CA HIS A 174 -7.74 21.51 -11.35
C HIS A 174 -7.62 20.34 -10.35
N ILE A 175 -7.32 19.14 -10.87
CA ILE A 175 -7.32 17.87 -10.11
C ILE A 175 -6.46 17.94 -8.84
N PHE A 176 -5.39 18.75 -8.83
CA PHE A 176 -4.47 18.84 -7.69
C PHE A 176 -4.12 20.29 -7.35
N PRO A 177 -4.78 20.93 -6.37
CA PRO A 177 -4.44 22.30 -5.97
C PRO A 177 -3.21 22.38 -5.06
N PHE A 178 -2.59 21.27 -4.66
CA PHE A 178 -1.50 21.22 -3.68
C PHE A 178 -0.19 20.62 -4.23
N THR A 179 0.89 20.77 -3.46
CA THR A 179 2.23 20.24 -3.76
C THR A 179 2.56 19.20 -2.68
N LEU A 180 3.15 18.07 -3.05
CA LEU A 180 3.62 17.08 -2.08
C LEU A 180 5.04 17.41 -1.63
N ALA A 181 5.27 17.29 -0.32
CA ALA A 181 6.60 17.36 0.22
C ALA A 181 7.45 16.18 -0.27
N ALA A 182 8.76 16.40 -0.45
CA ALA A 182 9.68 15.32 -0.81
C ALA A 182 9.74 14.23 0.28
N SER A 183 9.46 14.59 1.53
CA SER A 183 9.40 13.68 2.68
C SER A 183 8.09 12.89 2.78
N GLU A 184 7.08 13.17 1.95
CA GLU A 184 5.83 12.41 1.95
C GLU A 184 6.16 10.93 1.66
N PRO A 185 5.68 9.97 2.46
CA PRO A 185 5.94 8.58 2.17
C PRO A 185 5.19 8.11 0.93
N ASP A 186 5.67 7.04 0.29
CA ASP A 186 4.97 6.46 -0.86
C ASP A 186 3.59 5.92 -0.45
N TYR A 187 3.52 5.30 0.73
CA TYR A 187 2.29 4.87 1.37
C TYR A 187 2.52 4.54 2.85
N TRP A 188 1.43 4.34 3.56
CA TRP A 188 1.42 3.95 4.98
C TRP A 188 0.98 2.49 5.13
N CYS A 189 1.44 1.86 6.20
CA CYS A 189 1.12 0.48 6.52
C CYS A 189 0.74 0.34 7.99
N TYR A 190 -0.08 -0.66 8.27
CA TYR A 190 -0.33 -1.12 9.62
C TYR A 190 0.86 -1.94 10.10
N VAL A 191 1.19 -1.79 11.38
CA VAL A 191 2.31 -2.47 12.02
C VAL A 191 1.89 -3.05 13.35
N LYS A 192 2.41 -4.25 13.63
CA LYS A 192 2.37 -4.86 14.94
C LYS A 192 3.73 -5.50 15.21
N GLU A 193 4.51 -4.90 16.12
CA GLU A 193 5.88 -5.35 16.41
C GLU A 193 5.92 -6.75 17.03
N TYR A 194 4.97 -7.01 17.92
CA TYR A 194 4.81 -8.27 18.66
C TYR A 194 3.33 -8.65 18.78
N PRO A 195 2.99 -9.94 19.01
CA PRO A 195 1.60 -10.38 19.15
C PRO A 195 0.77 -9.62 20.21
N THR A 196 1.42 -9.12 21.26
CA THR A 196 0.80 -8.35 22.34
C THR A 196 0.91 -6.83 22.19
N SER A 197 1.67 -6.34 21.21
CA SER A 197 1.80 -4.90 20.95
C SER A 197 0.49 -4.30 20.45
N SER A 198 0.28 -3.01 20.68
CA SER A 198 -0.81 -2.26 20.06
C SER A 198 -0.63 -2.20 18.54
N LEU A 199 -1.75 -2.02 17.84
CA LEU A 199 -1.72 -1.69 16.42
C LEU A 199 -1.15 -0.27 16.25
N ASP A 200 -0.22 -0.10 15.31
CA ASP A 200 0.33 1.20 14.94
C ASP A 200 0.27 1.41 13.42
N VAL A 201 0.48 2.65 12.97
CA VAL A 201 0.52 3.06 11.57
C VAL A 201 1.84 3.74 11.27
N LEU A 202 2.61 3.19 10.33
CA LEU A 202 3.94 3.68 9.99
C LEU A 202 4.11 3.88 8.48
N PRO A 203 4.94 4.84 8.05
CA PRO A 203 5.28 5.00 6.66
C PRO A 203 6.13 3.81 6.18
N ILE A 204 5.94 3.36 4.94
CA ILE A 204 6.70 2.23 4.39
C ILE A 204 8.22 2.44 4.47
N SER A 205 8.68 3.67 4.29
CA SER A 205 10.09 4.04 4.38
C SER A 205 10.71 3.74 5.75
N HIS A 206 9.93 3.60 6.83
CA HIS A 206 10.40 3.33 8.19
C HIS A 206 10.35 1.87 8.60
N VAL A 207 9.82 0.98 7.76
CA VAL A 207 9.69 -0.45 8.08
C VAL A 207 11.03 -1.13 8.37
N HIS A 208 12.13 -0.62 7.81
CA HIS A 208 13.48 -1.14 8.07
C HIS A 208 13.97 -0.91 9.50
N LEU A 209 13.30 -0.04 10.27
CA LEU A 209 13.59 0.22 11.69
C LEU A 209 12.92 -0.79 12.63
N LEU A 210 11.99 -1.61 12.11
CA LEU A 210 11.22 -2.55 12.91
C LEU A 210 12.02 -3.83 13.22
N PRO A 211 11.67 -4.54 14.32
CA PRO A 211 12.16 -5.89 14.54
C PRO A 211 11.85 -6.80 13.33
N PRO A 212 12.76 -7.71 12.91
CA PRO A 212 12.51 -8.60 11.78
C PRO A 212 11.21 -9.43 11.88
N SER A 213 10.78 -9.72 13.10
CA SER A 213 9.57 -10.47 13.42
C SER A 213 8.28 -9.65 13.42
N ALA A 214 8.36 -8.32 13.25
CA ALA A 214 7.19 -7.46 13.19
C ALA A 214 6.34 -7.82 11.97
N VAL A 215 5.02 -7.83 12.14
CA VAL A 215 4.07 -8.07 11.06
C VAL A 215 3.58 -6.73 10.57
N ILE A 216 3.63 -6.54 9.25
CA ILE A 216 3.17 -5.32 8.60
C ILE A 216 2.19 -5.69 7.49
N TRP A 217 1.13 -4.91 7.34
CA TRP A 217 0.14 -5.10 6.27
C TRP A 217 -0.34 -3.76 5.73
N THR A 218 -0.83 -3.78 4.51
CA THR A 218 -1.48 -2.64 3.90
C THR A 218 -2.67 -3.14 3.09
N PRO A 219 -3.79 -2.40 3.07
CA PRO A 219 -4.89 -2.72 2.19
C PRO A 219 -4.61 -2.32 0.72
N TRP A 220 -3.37 -1.92 0.39
CA TRP A 220 -2.90 -1.69 -0.98
C TRP A 220 -2.25 -2.94 -1.58
N ALA A 221 -2.96 -3.61 -2.48
CA ALA A 221 -2.49 -4.79 -3.21
C ALA A 221 -1.19 -4.54 -3.97
N GLY A 222 -1.06 -3.36 -4.60
CA GLY A 222 0.11 -2.98 -5.39
C GLY A 222 1.42 -2.82 -4.59
N ALA A 223 1.38 -2.95 -3.25
CA ALA A 223 2.61 -3.12 -2.46
C ALA A 223 3.43 -4.33 -2.93
N CYS A 224 2.79 -5.37 -3.50
CA CYS A 224 3.47 -6.53 -4.06
C CYS A 224 4.31 -6.23 -5.31
N TRP A 225 4.13 -5.07 -5.95
CA TRP A 225 4.91 -4.67 -7.13
C TRP A 225 6.38 -4.32 -6.82
N GLY A 226 6.70 -4.06 -5.55
CA GLY A 226 8.05 -3.72 -5.12
C GLY A 226 8.98 -4.93 -5.13
N GLU A 227 10.00 -4.92 -5.99
CA GLU A 227 10.97 -6.02 -6.14
C GLU A 227 11.80 -6.26 -4.87
N GLN A 228 11.95 -5.24 -4.03
CA GLN A 228 12.76 -5.30 -2.82
C GLN A 228 11.96 -5.66 -1.57
N GLU A 229 10.68 -5.29 -1.53
CA GLU A 229 9.85 -5.42 -0.32
C GLU A 229 9.08 -6.75 -0.27
N ARG A 230 8.82 -7.35 -1.45
CA ARG A 230 8.27 -8.71 -1.67
C ARG A 230 7.18 -9.12 -0.69
N TRP A 231 6.16 -8.28 -0.66
CA TRP A 231 4.91 -8.53 0.02
C TRP A 231 4.24 -9.83 -0.44
N HIS A 232 3.47 -10.45 0.44
CA HIS A 232 2.50 -11.47 0.06
C HIS A 232 1.18 -10.80 -0.25
N LEU A 233 0.73 -10.96 -1.50
CA LEU A 233 -0.58 -10.54 -1.93
C LEU A 233 -1.65 -11.34 -1.16
N MET A 234 -2.66 -10.65 -0.66
CA MET A 234 -3.77 -11.22 0.07
C MET A 234 -5.05 -11.19 -0.78
N GLY A 235 -5.85 -12.25 -0.70
CA GLY A 235 -7.04 -12.47 -1.53
C GLY A 235 -6.85 -13.57 -2.57
N GLU A 236 -7.95 -14.09 -3.11
CA GLU A 236 -7.98 -15.16 -4.11
C GLU A 236 -8.68 -14.69 -5.39
N ASN A 237 -8.25 -15.24 -6.54
CA ASN A 237 -8.87 -15.19 -7.86
C ASN A 237 -9.19 -13.79 -8.43
N GLU A 238 -10.18 -13.10 -7.86
CA GLU A 238 -10.85 -11.93 -8.44
C GLU A 238 -10.89 -10.71 -7.50
N ALA A 239 -10.49 -10.83 -6.24
CA ALA A 239 -10.50 -9.71 -5.30
C ALA A 239 -9.24 -9.68 -4.44
N SER A 240 -8.32 -8.76 -4.76
CA SER A 240 -7.19 -8.51 -3.87
C SER A 240 -7.61 -7.66 -2.68
N LEU A 241 -7.32 -8.16 -1.47
CA LEU A 241 -7.64 -7.50 -0.22
C LEU A 241 -6.51 -6.59 0.27
N GLY A 242 -5.32 -6.69 -0.30
CA GLY A 242 -4.12 -5.97 0.14
C GLY A 242 -2.88 -6.85 0.11
N ALA A 243 -1.92 -6.52 0.98
CA ALA A 243 -0.68 -7.26 1.08
C ALA A 243 -0.14 -7.30 2.51
N ILE A 244 0.58 -8.36 2.86
CA ILE A 244 1.17 -8.57 4.19
C ILE A 244 2.61 -9.11 4.09
N ARG A 245 3.46 -8.81 5.09
CA ARG A 245 4.77 -9.45 5.25
C ARG A 245 5.29 -9.36 6.69
N PHE A 246 6.35 -10.12 6.97
CA PHE A 246 7.24 -9.80 8.07
C PHE A 246 8.19 -8.67 7.67
N ALA A 247 8.50 -7.75 8.59
CA ALA A 247 9.42 -6.64 8.34
C ALA A 247 10.81 -7.14 7.89
N GLY A 248 11.25 -8.28 8.45
CA GLY A 248 12.53 -8.93 8.17
C GLY A 248 12.63 -9.71 6.88
N THR A 249 11.59 -9.70 6.03
CA THR A 249 11.57 -10.44 4.76
C THR A 249 12.79 -10.12 3.89
N LYS A 250 13.40 -11.15 3.31
CA LYS A 250 14.58 -11.08 2.44
C LYS A 250 14.37 -11.88 1.17
N MET A 251 15.25 -11.62 0.21
CA MET A 251 15.30 -12.34 -1.05
C MET A 251 16.58 -13.13 -1.15
N ILE A 252 16.43 -14.45 -1.21
CA ILE A 252 17.54 -15.39 -1.27
C ILE A 252 17.41 -16.15 -2.58
N ARG A 253 18.32 -15.90 -3.52
CA ARG A 253 18.34 -16.56 -4.85
C ARG A 253 17.04 -16.43 -5.63
N GLY A 254 16.39 -15.27 -5.53
CA GLY A 254 15.12 -15.00 -6.21
C GLY A 254 13.88 -15.46 -5.43
N GLU A 255 14.05 -16.28 -4.37
CA GLU A 255 12.95 -16.79 -3.55
C GLU A 255 12.76 -15.97 -2.27
N ARG A 256 11.49 -15.91 -1.82
CA ARG A 256 11.09 -15.08 -0.68
C ARG A 256 11.39 -15.84 0.59
N TRP A 257 12.08 -15.16 1.49
CA TRP A 257 12.47 -15.69 2.77
C TRP A 257 11.96 -14.78 3.87
N TRP A 258 11.00 -15.25 4.66
CA TRP A 258 10.38 -14.50 5.73
C TRP A 258 11.35 -14.14 6.86
N ALA A 259 12.47 -14.88 6.96
CA ALA A 259 13.53 -14.65 7.94
C ALA A 259 13.03 -14.70 9.40
N VAL A 260 12.01 -15.51 9.64
CA VAL A 260 11.43 -15.79 10.95
C VAL A 260 11.79 -17.21 11.37
N ASN A 261 12.01 -17.42 12.67
CA ASN A 261 12.32 -18.73 13.21
C ASN A 261 11.06 -19.38 13.84
N TRP A 262 11.16 -20.68 14.11
CA TRP A 262 10.07 -21.45 14.69
C TRP A 262 9.52 -20.88 16.01
N PRO A 263 10.35 -20.54 17.02
CA PRO A 263 9.87 -19.89 18.25
C PRO A 263 9.07 -18.60 18.01
N THR A 264 9.52 -17.76 17.06
CA THR A 264 8.80 -16.54 16.70
C THR A 264 7.43 -16.86 16.10
N LEU A 265 7.34 -17.82 15.18
CA LEU A 265 6.07 -18.21 14.57
C LEU A 265 5.07 -18.73 15.58
N THR A 266 5.50 -19.59 16.52
CA THR A 266 4.61 -20.12 17.57
C THR A 266 4.20 -19.08 18.60
N THR A 267 4.96 -17.98 18.72
CA THR A 267 4.54 -16.83 19.53
C THR A 267 3.42 -16.05 18.82
N TRP A 268 3.47 -15.93 17.49
CA TRP A 268 2.45 -15.27 16.68
C TRP A 268 1.16 -16.08 16.55
N GLU A 269 1.27 -17.38 16.30
CA GLU A 269 0.15 -18.29 16.12
C GLU A 269 0.45 -19.63 16.81
N PRO A 270 0.10 -19.77 18.11
CA PRO A 270 0.39 -21.00 18.86
C PRO A 270 -0.25 -22.26 18.26
N ALA A 271 -1.39 -22.14 17.57
CA ALA A 271 -2.08 -23.29 16.99
C ALA A 271 -1.26 -23.98 15.89
N ILE A 272 -0.33 -23.25 15.25
CA ILE A 272 0.51 -23.80 14.18
C ILE A 272 1.48 -24.87 14.67
N ALA A 273 1.74 -24.94 15.98
CA ALA A 273 2.53 -25.99 16.59
C ALA A 273 1.99 -27.40 16.27
N SER A 274 0.66 -27.53 16.14
CA SER A 274 0.03 -28.80 15.78
C SER A 274 0.24 -29.21 14.32
N TRP A 275 0.58 -28.26 13.44
CA TRP A 275 0.79 -28.50 12.00
C TRP A 275 2.25 -28.77 11.66
N TYR A 276 3.16 -28.43 12.57
CA TYR A 276 4.58 -28.66 12.39
C TYR A 276 4.93 -30.14 12.57
N GLN A 277 5.39 -30.76 11.48
CA GLN A 277 5.90 -32.12 11.48
C GLN A 277 7.42 -32.04 11.30
N SER A 278 8.19 -32.44 12.30
CA SER A 278 9.65 -32.37 12.23
C SER A 278 10.20 -33.37 11.22
N PHE A 279 10.56 -32.90 10.02
CA PHE A 279 11.28 -33.71 9.03
C PHE A 279 12.76 -33.29 8.96
N PRO A 280 13.71 -34.22 9.19
CA PRO A 280 15.13 -33.93 9.07
C PRO A 280 15.48 -33.33 7.69
N GLY A 281 16.20 -32.21 7.67
CA GLY A 281 16.64 -31.54 6.43
C GLY A 281 15.62 -30.61 5.76
N HIS A 282 14.38 -30.54 6.26
CA HIS A 282 13.32 -29.68 5.70
C HIS A 282 12.78 -28.62 6.66
N HIS A 283 13.42 -28.45 7.82
CA HIS A 283 12.97 -27.53 8.87
C HIS A 283 12.72 -26.12 8.34
N ASP A 284 13.72 -25.52 7.69
CA ASP A 284 13.62 -24.12 7.28
C ASP A 284 12.52 -23.91 6.23
N ARG A 285 12.42 -24.79 5.24
CA ARG A 285 11.35 -24.71 4.23
C ARG A 285 9.96 -24.87 4.83
N GLN A 286 9.80 -25.74 5.82
CA GLN A 286 8.53 -25.89 6.53
C GLN A 286 8.19 -24.65 7.33
N VAL A 287 9.16 -24.07 8.04
CA VAL A 287 8.99 -22.81 8.76
C VAL A 287 8.55 -21.70 7.81
N GLU A 288 9.15 -21.60 6.62
CA GLU A 288 8.77 -20.61 5.60
C GLU A 288 7.35 -20.81 5.03
N THR A 289 6.95 -22.07 4.79
CA THR A 289 5.56 -22.37 4.40
C THR A 289 4.57 -22.01 5.50
N LEU A 290 4.86 -22.43 6.73
CA LEU A 290 4.02 -22.15 7.90
C LEU A 290 3.95 -20.64 8.17
N ALA A 291 5.03 -19.89 7.97
CA ALA A 291 5.05 -18.44 8.08
C ALA A 291 4.04 -17.77 7.13
N SER A 292 3.90 -18.28 5.90
CA SER A 292 2.91 -17.76 4.94
C SER A 292 1.48 -17.98 5.47
N LEU A 293 1.17 -19.18 5.97
CA LEU A 293 -0.13 -19.49 6.59
C LEU A 293 -0.42 -18.64 7.84
N VAL A 294 0.59 -18.38 8.67
CA VAL A 294 0.46 -17.46 9.81
C VAL A 294 0.08 -16.08 9.31
N LEU A 295 0.81 -15.53 8.33
CA LEU A 295 0.51 -14.21 7.79
C LEU A 295 -0.92 -14.15 7.21
N GLU A 296 -1.34 -15.15 6.44
CA GLU A 296 -2.71 -15.21 5.90
C GLU A 296 -3.77 -15.14 7.02
N ARG A 297 -3.61 -15.96 8.07
CA ARG A 297 -4.52 -15.94 9.23
C ARG A 297 -4.50 -14.60 9.95
N LEU A 298 -3.30 -14.09 10.23
CA LEU A 298 -3.14 -12.82 10.94
C LEU A 298 -3.79 -11.67 10.17
N PHE A 299 -3.67 -11.66 8.83
CA PHE A 299 -4.31 -10.68 7.98
C PHE A 299 -5.84 -10.79 8.08
N LEU A 300 -6.41 -11.98 7.90
CA LEU A 300 -7.87 -12.19 7.95
C LEU A 300 -8.50 -11.82 9.30
N GLU A 301 -7.79 -12.03 10.40
CA GLU A 301 -8.24 -11.61 11.74
C GLU A 301 -8.23 -10.08 11.94
N ARG A 302 -7.42 -9.37 11.17
CA ARG A 302 -7.10 -7.94 11.38
C ARG A 302 -7.73 -7.03 10.35
N VAL A 303 -8.05 -7.57 9.17
CA VAL A 303 -8.89 -6.90 8.18
C VAL A 303 -10.25 -6.68 8.85
N PRO A 304 -10.66 -5.42 9.08
CA PRO A 304 -11.96 -5.14 9.68
C PRO A 304 -13.06 -5.89 8.95
N GLY A 305 -14.05 -6.45 9.66
CA GLY A 305 -15.12 -7.24 9.02
C GLY A 305 -15.89 -6.50 7.91
N TRP A 306 -15.85 -5.16 7.88
CA TRP A 306 -16.42 -4.36 6.80
C TRP A 306 -15.60 -4.41 5.49
N MET A 307 -14.31 -4.73 5.56
CA MET A 307 -13.48 -5.00 4.38
C MET A 307 -13.73 -6.39 3.80
N THR A 308 -14.00 -7.40 4.64
CA THR A 308 -14.32 -8.77 4.18
C THR A 308 -15.75 -8.93 3.70
N GLN A 309 -16.66 -8.05 4.14
CA GLN A 309 -17.94 -7.84 3.48
C GLN A 309 -17.69 -7.10 2.18
N ILE A 310 -17.28 -7.82 1.14
CA ILE A 310 -17.50 -7.39 -0.25
C ILE A 310 -19.00 -7.59 -0.44
N PRO A 311 -19.84 -6.54 -0.43
CA PRO A 311 -21.14 -6.74 -1.01
C PRO A 311 -20.83 -7.04 -2.49
N HIS A 312 -21.37 -8.13 -3.04
CA HIS A 312 -21.59 -8.25 -4.48
C HIS A 312 -22.60 -7.16 -4.90
N MET A 313 -22.29 -5.89 -4.66
CA MET A 313 -22.87 -4.78 -5.35
C MET A 313 -22.20 -4.85 -6.71
N SER A 314 -22.88 -5.53 -7.63
CA SER A 314 -22.75 -5.23 -9.03
C SER A 314 -23.01 -3.73 -9.16
N CYS A 315 -21.97 -2.92 -9.01
CA CYS A 315 -21.92 -1.60 -9.57
C CYS A 315 -21.92 -1.80 -11.08
N ARG A 316 -23.10 -2.14 -11.62
CA ARG A 316 -23.52 -1.51 -12.85
C ARG A 316 -23.38 -0.02 -12.58
N LEU A 317 -22.24 0.52 -12.98
CA LEU A 317 -22.17 1.83 -13.58
C LEU A 317 -23.14 1.78 -14.77
N ASP A 318 -24.45 1.80 -14.49
CA ASP A 318 -25.43 2.10 -15.50
C ASP A 318 -25.01 3.46 -16.02
N ALA A 319 -24.51 3.43 -17.24
CA ALA A 319 -24.15 4.59 -18.01
C ALA A 319 -25.24 5.62 -17.79
N VAL A 320 -24.83 6.79 -17.28
CA VAL A 320 -25.62 8.01 -17.29
C VAL A 320 -26.32 8.03 -18.65
N ALA A 321 -27.65 7.95 -18.60
CA ALA A 321 -28.52 7.99 -19.76
C ALA A 321 -27.97 9.05 -20.72
N GLN A 322 -27.60 8.61 -21.93
CA GLN A 322 -27.34 9.56 -22.99
C GLN A 322 -28.59 10.44 -23.08
N PRO A 323 -28.47 11.78 -23.06
CA PRO A 323 -29.61 12.61 -23.37
C PRO A 323 -30.02 12.24 -24.78
N GLU A 324 -31.19 11.60 -24.92
CA GLU A 324 -31.81 11.37 -26.20
C GLU A 324 -31.82 12.71 -26.92
N LYS A 325 -31.10 12.77 -28.04
CA LYS A 325 -31.17 13.90 -28.96
C LYS A 325 -32.63 14.01 -29.37
N GLY A 326 -33.34 14.96 -28.75
CA GLY A 326 -34.65 15.39 -29.19
C GLY A 326 -34.54 15.82 -30.64
N THR A 327 -34.99 14.94 -31.53
CA THR A 327 -35.37 15.28 -32.89
C THR A 327 -36.47 16.33 -32.79
N ARG A 328 -36.11 17.58 -33.06
CA ARG A 328 -37.10 18.62 -33.35
C ARG A 328 -37.82 18.20 -34.63
N PRO A 329 -39.16 18.09 -34.64
CA PRO A 329 -39.89 18.01 -35.89
C PRO A 329 -39.83 19.40 -36.54
N ASP A 330 -39.18 19.49 -37.69
CA ASP A 330 -39.31 20.60 -38.62
C ASP A 330 -40.77 20.64 -39.09
N GLY A 331 -41.55 21.53 -38.51
CA GLY A 331 -42.72 22.08 -39.16
C GLY A 331 -42.45 23.56 -39.38
N PHE A 332 -42.36 24.01 -40.62
CA PHE A 332 -42.93 25.29 -41.07
C PHE A 332 -42.88 25.39 -42.62
N ILE A 333 -44.08 25.29 -43.21
CA ILE A 333 -44.66 26.13 -44.28
C ILE A 333 -43.84 26.36 -45.56
N SER A 334 -44.35 25.81 -46.67
CA SER A 334 -44.79 26.56 -47.86
C SER A 334 -45.91 25.79 -48.54
#